data_AF-A0A2T2UYD3-F1
#
_entry.id   AF-A0A2T2UYD3-F1
#
_cell.length_a   1.000
_cell.length_b   1.000
_cell.length_c   1.000
_cell.angle_alpha   90.00
_cell.angle_beta   90.00
_cell.angle_gamma   90.00
#
_symmetry.space_group_name_H-M   'P 1'
#
loop_
_entity.id
_entity.type
_entity.pdbx_description
1 polymer ?
#
loop_
_entity_poly.entity_id
_entity_poly.type
_entity_poly.pdbx_seq_one_letter_code
_entity_poly.pdbx_strand_id
1 'polypeptide(L)'
;MKYKREIERKATSALYGRSEEERAAQGVGGASLREDAEVASERVRQLSSSTEARRVVFQSVAVTGLQLLHSILQRDRQALAAAISLGQREKLENMIGALETLSETLKQSLSQQGAQMLDLCAAADEKNGAATLETDEDSWWFALTEALESIEGGIEQMDSLADGQPEESAPHRLSDLMAEVLRRQHKELLREAQQWIA
;
A
#
# COMPACT_ATOMS: atom_id res chain seq x y z
N MET A 1 17.55 -3.31 -9.86
CA MET A 1 18.66 -2.45 -10.35
C MET A 1 18.27 -0.99 -10.62
N LYS A 2 17.00 -0.65 -10.95
CA LYS A 2 16.55 0.74 -11.15
C LYS A 2 16.52 1.55 -9.84
N TYR A 3 15.91 1.02 -8.77
CA TYR A 3 15.82 1.70 -7.46
C TYR A 3 17.18 2.04 -6.84
N LYS A 4 18.12 1.10 -6.86
CA LYS A 4 19.49 1.35 -6.38
C LYS A 4 20.11 2.57 -7.06
N ARG A 5 20.02 2.67 -8.38
CA ARG A 5 20.57 3.81 -9.14
C ARG A 5 19.75 5.10 -8.95
N GLU A 6 18.43 5.02 -8.80
CA GLU A 6 17.59 6.21 -8.62
C GLU A 6 17.73 6.82 -7.23
N ILE A 7 17.87 5.97 -6.21
CA ILE A 7 18.14 6.35 -4.84
C ILE A 7 19.59 6.83 -4.69
N GLU A 8 20.59 6.13 -5.25
CA GLU A 8 21.98 6.57 -5.29
C GLU A 8 22.14 7.93 -6.01
N ARG A 9 21.50 8.11 -7.18
CA ARG A 9 21.56 9.36 -7.97
C ARG A 9 20.99 10.56 -7.21
N LYS A 10 19.93 10.35 -6.42
CA LYS A 10 19.32 11.43 -5.60
C LYS A 10 20.09 11.67 -4.30
N ALA A 11 20.67 10.64 -3.68
CA ALA A 11 21.54 10.79 -2.51
C ALA A 11 22.77 11.67 -2.82
N THR A 12 23.37 11.51 -4.00
CA THR A 12 24.50 12.37 -4.43
C THR A 12 24.07 13.83 -4.67
N SER A 13 22.81 14.06 -5.06
CA SER A 13 22.25 15.41 -5.26
C SER A 13 21.80 16.10 -3.97
N ALA A 14 21.47 15.34 -2.91
CA ALA A 14 20.97 15.87 -1.64
C ALA A 14 22.09 16.26 -0.65
N LEU A 15 23.33 15.84 -0.90
CA LEU A 15 24.50 16.18 -0.08
C LEU A 15 24.94 17.65 -0.20
N TYR A 16 24.36 18.45 -1.10
CA TYR A 16 24.63 19.87 -1.25
C TYR A 16 23.37 20.72 -1.00
N GLY A 17 23.01 20.85 0.28
CA GLY A 17 22.23 21.99 0.76
C GLY A 17 20.90 21.63 1.41
N ARG A 18 20.91 21.38 2.73
CA ARG A 18 19.72 21.58 3.58
C ARG A 18 20.13 21.94 5.01
N SER A 19 19.60 23.05 5.53
CA SER A 19 19.88 23.57 6.87
C SER A 19 19.10 22.80 7.95
N GLU A 20 19.59 22.86 9.18
CA GLU A 20 19.06 22.14 10.35
C GLU A 20 17.60 22.51 10.71
N GLU A 21 17.05 23.61 10.19
CA GLU A 21 15.67 24.04 10.45
C GLU A 21 14.61 23.17 9.73
N GLU A 22 14.94 22.56 8.58
CA GLU A 22 13.99 21.66 7.87
C GLU A 22 13.86 20.29 8.55
N ARG A 23 14.81 19.92 9.43
CA ARG A 23 14.76 18.66 10.19
C ARG A 23 13.74 18.70 11.32
N ALA A 24 13.45 19.87 11.89
CA ALA A 24 12.50 20.01 13.01
C ALA A 24 11.02 19.92 12.59
N ALA A 25 10.70 20.12 11.31
CA ALA A 25 9.32 20.04 10.78
C ALA A 25 8.90 18.63 10.28
N GLN A 26 9.82 17.65 10.27
CA GLN A 26 9.66 16.35 9.58
C GLN A 26 9.03 15.20 10.41
N GLY A 27 8.48 15.49 11.59
CA GLY A 27 7.84 14.48 12.45
C GLY A 27 6.48 13.95 11.94
N VAL A 28 5.86 14.57 10.93
CA VAL A 28 4.40 14.47 10.69
C VAL A 28 3.97 13.48 9.60
N GLY A 29 4.91 12.92 8.82
CA GLY A 29 4.56 12.11 7.64
C GLY A 29 3.61 10.92 7.90
N GLY A 30 3.79 10.20 9.01
CA GLY A 30 2.91 9.08 9.39
C GLY A 30 1.52 9.50 9.88
N ALA A 31 1.38 10.69 10.46
CA ALA A 31 0.07 11.24 10.85
C ALA A 31 -0.74 11.64 9.62
N SER A 32 -0.09 12.21 8.61
CA SER A 32 -0.72 12.58 7.33
C SER A 32 -1.29 11.35 6.60
N LEU A 33 -0.60 10.20 6.64
CA LEU A 33 -1.10 8.98 6.00
C LEU A 33 -2.28 8.36 6.73
N ARG A 34 -2.35 8.49 8.06
CA ARG A 34 -3.53 8.04 8.82
C ARG A 34 -4.75 8.88 8.49
N GLU A 35 -4.62 10.20 8.49
CA GLU A 35 -5.70 11.12 8.08
C GLU A 35 -6.15 10.83 6.63
N ASP A 36 -5.21 10.60 5.72
CA ASP A 36 -5.50 10.22 4.34
C ASP A 36 -6.25 8.88 4.25
N ALA A 37 -5.86 7.89 5.06
CA ALA A 37 -6.54 6.60 5.12
C ALA A 37 -7.94 6.69 5.72
N GLU A 38 -8.18 7.58 6.69
CA GLU A 38 -9.51 7.88 7.20
C GLU A 38 -10.39 8.51 6.12
N VAL A 39 -9.87 9.50 5.39
CA VAL A 39 -10.57 10.13 4.24
C VAL A 39 -10.87 9.10 3.15
N ALA A 40 -9.91 8.24 2.83
CA ALA A 40 -10.11 7.17 1.86
C ALA A 40 -11.16 6.15 2.36
N SER A 41 -11.11 5.78 3.63
CA SER A 41 -12.08 4.87 4.25
C SER A 41 -13.49 5.45 4.19
N GLU A 42 -13.66 6.74 4.45
CA GLU A 42 -14.96 7.41 4.32
C GLU A 42 -15.45 7.41 2.87
N ARG A 43 -14.57 7.68 1.90
CA ARG A 43 -14.91 7.56 0.47
C ARG A 43 -15.31 6.14 0.08
N VAL A 44 -14.64 5.12 0.62
CA VAL A 44 -15.06 3.72 0.45
C VAL A 44 -16.48 3.54 0.97
N ARG A 45 -16.78 3.95 2.22
CA ARG A 45 -18.14 3.84 2.80
C ARG A 45 -19.20 4.52 1.92
N GLN A 46 -18.88 5.70 1.37
CA GLN A 46 -19.76 6.40 0.45
C GLN A 46 -20.02 5.60 -0.82
N LEU A 47 -18.97 5.08 -1.47
CA LEU A 47 -19.11 4.23 -2.66
C LEU A 47 -19.90 2.96 -2.36
N SER A 48 -19.69 2.34 -1.19
CA SER A 48 -20.39 1.14 -0.73
C SER A 48 -21.88 1.34 -0.45
N SER A 49 -22.31 2.59 -0.23
CA SER A 49 -23.72 2.92 -0.04
C SER A 49 -24.53 2.95 -1.36
N SER A 50 -23.84 2.96 -2.50
CA SER A 50 -24.48 3.01 -3.82
C SER A 50 -25.16 1.68 -4.19
N THR A 51 -26.13 1.73 -5.11
CA THR A 51 -26.74 0.51 -5.67
C THR A 51 -25.75 -0.31 -6.50
N GLU A 52 -24.74 0.35 -7.08
CA GLU A 52 -23.65 -0.30 -7.82
C GLU A 52 -22.76 -1.16 -6.91
N ALA A 53 -22.65 -0.82 -5.62
CA ALA A 53 -21.87 -1.59 -4.67
C ALA A 53 -22.33 -3.06 -4.56
N ARG A 54 -23.61 -3.34 -4.84
CA ARG A 54 -24.17 -4.70 -4.83
C ARG A 54 -23.87 -5.50 -6.09
N ARG A 55 -23.34 -4.85 -7.13
CA ARG A 55 -23.05 -5.50 -8.42
C ARG A 55 -21.74 -6.28 -8.32
N VAL A 56 -21.69 -7.38 -9.06
CA VAL A 56 -20.52 -8.29 -9.11
C VAL A 56 -19.23 -7.54 -9.48
N VAL A 57 -19.30 -6.58 -10.39
CA VAL A 57 -18.13 -5.80 -10.82
C VAL A 57 -17.51 -5.02 -9.66
N PHE A 58 -18.32 -4.30 -8.88
CA PHE A 58 -17.84 -3.58 -7.69
C PHE A 58 -17.26 -4.53 -6.65
N GLN A 59 -17.96 -5.63 -6.37
CA GLN A 59 -17.49 -6.64 -5.42
C GLN A 59 -16.18 -7.30 -5.86
N SER A 60 -15.99 -7.51 -7.17
CA SER A 60 -14.75 -8.05 -7.74
C SER A 60 -13.58 -7.09 -7.56
N VAL A 61 -13.80 -5.79 -7.81
CA VAL A 61 -12.79 -4.74 -7.57
C VAL A 61 -12.45 -4.66 -6.07
N ALA A 62 -13.44 -4.68 -5.18
CA ALA A 62 -13.21 -4.66 -3.74
C ALA A 62 -12.42 -5.88 -3.25
N VAL A 63 -12.75 -7.08 -3.73
CA VAL A 63 -11.99 -8.32 -3.42
C VAL A 63 -10.57 -8.23 -3.95
N THR A 64 -10.37 -7.73 -5.16
CA THR A 64 -9.02 -7.55 -5.74
C THR A 64 -8.20 -6.55 -4.92
N GLY A 65 -8.81 -5.42 -4.53
CA GLY A 65 -8.18 -4.44 -3.67
C GLY A 65 -7.77 -5.02 -2.31
N LEU A 66 -8.61 -5.87 -1.71
CA LEU A 66 -8.28 -6.57 -0.45
C LEU A 66 -7.11 -7.53 -0.59
N GLN A 67 -7.03 -8.28 -1.69
CA GLN A 67 -5.91 -9.19 -1.96
C GLN A 67 -4.59 -8.43 -2.13
N LEU A 68 -4.64 -7.32 -2.87
CA LEU A 68 -3.50 -6.42 -3.03
C LEU A 68 -3.04 -5.85 -1.69
N LEU A 69 -3.95 -5.29 -0.91
CA LEU A 69 -3.63 -4.77 0.43
C LEU A 69 -3.06 -5.86 1.33
N HIS A 70 -3.60 -7.08 1.28
CA HIS A 70 -3.05 -8.20 2.06
C HIS A 70 -1.59 -8.48 1.68
N SER A 71 -1.29 -8.59 0.39
CA SER A 71 0.07 -8.87 -0.10
C SER A 71 1.04 -7.74 0.26
N ILE A 72 0.65 -6.49 0.06
CA ILE A 72 1.44 -5.31 0.43
C ILE A 72 1.70 -5.27 1.94
N LEU A 73 0.67 -5.51 2.76
CA LEU A 73 0.80 -5.55 4.23
C LEU A 73 1.76 -6.66 4.69
N GLN A 74 1.83 -7.79 4.00
CA GLN A 74 2.82 -8.83 4.31
C GLN A 74 4.24 -8.32 4.05
N ARG A 75 4.48 -7.66 2.93
CA ARG A 75 5.81 -7.09 2.59
C ARG A 75 6.20 -5.92 3.49
N ASP A 76 5.27 -5.02 3.80
CA ASP A 76 5.50 -3.93 4.74
C ASP A 76 5.85 -4.47 6.15
N ARG A 77 5.21 -5.56 6.59
CA ARG A 77 5.56 -6.22 7.87
C ARG A 77 6.93 -6.89 7.83
N GLN A 78 7.35 -7.44 6.70
CA GLN A 78 8.73 -7.94 6.54
C GLN A 78 9.74 -6.79 6.62
N ALA A 79 9.46 -5.66 5.97
CA ALA A 79 10.29 -4.45 6.09
C ALA A 79 10.33 -3.93 7.54
N LEU A 80 9.21 -3.97 8.25
CA LEU A 80 9.14 -3.62 9.68
C LEU A 80 9.98 -4.56 10.54
N ALA A 81 9.90 -5.87 10.31
CA ALA A 81 10.67 -6.87 11.04
C ALA A 81 12.17 -6.68 10.83
N ALA A 82 12.58 -6.29 9.63
CA ALA A 82 13.98 -6.03 9.28
C ALA A 82 14.46 -4.62 9.69
N ALA A 83 13.58 -3.75 10.20
CA ALA A 83 13.94 -2.38 10.57
C ALA A 83 15.02 -2.34 11.66
N ILE A 84 16.05 -1.53 11.42
CA ILE A 84 17.29 -1.45 12.23
C ILE A 84 17.27 -0.32 13.27
N SER A 85 16.27 0.56 13.24
CA SER A 85 16.12 1.65 14.20
C SER A 85 14.67 1.79 14.69
N LEU A 86 14.50 2.39 15.87
CA LEU A 86 13.16 2.67 16.43
C LEU A 86 12.37 3.61 15.51
N GLY A 87 12.99 4.68 15.00
CA GLY A 87 12.31 5.62 14.11
C GLY A 87 11.80 4.96 12.82
N GLN A 88 12.56 4.03 12.24
CA GLN A 88 12.09 3.22 11.11
C GLN A 88 10.85 2.40 11.46
N ARG A 89 10.88 1.72 12.61
CA ARG A 89 9.75 0.90 13.07
C ARG A 89 8.50 1.73 13.26
N GLU A 90 8.61 2.85 13.97
CA GLU A 90 7.47 3.75 14.21
C GLU A 90 6.86 4.28 12.90
N LYS A 91 7.69 4.60 11.91
CA LYS A 91 7.21 5.04 10.59
C LYS A 91 6.47 3.91 9.86
N LEU A 92 7.07 2.73 9.78
CA LEU A 92 6.47 1.57 9.13
C LEU A 92 5.18 1.12 9.83
N GLU A 93 5.13 1.10 11.17
CA GLU A 93 3.92 0.80 11.94
C GLU A 93 2.78 1.78 11.65
N ASN A 94 3.09 3.08 11.55
CA ASN A 94 2.08 4.08 11.20
C ASN A 94 1.52 3.87 9.79
N MET A 95 2.40 3.57 8.84
CA MET A 95 2.06 3.30 7.44
C MET A 95 1.23 2.01 7.30
N ILE A 96 1.62 0.95 8.00
CA ILE A 96 0.88 -0.32 8.06
C ILE A 96 -0.52 -0.09 8.65
N GLY A 97 -0.62 0.62 9.77
CA GLY A 97 -1.91 0.89 10.41
C GLY A 97 -2.88 1.68 9.52
N ALA A 98 -2.37 2.59 8.69
CA ALA A 98 -3.17 3.32 7.72
C ALA A 98 -3.79 2.38 6.66
N LEU A 99 -2.99 1.46 6.11
CA LEU A 99 -3.49 0.46 5.15
C LEU A 99 -4.41 -0.58 5.79
N GLU A 100 -4.16 -0.98 7.04
CA GLU A 100 -5.04 -1.89 7.79
C GLU A 100 -6.44 -1.29 7.99
N THR A 101 -6.51 0.01 8.30
CA THR A 101 -7.78 0.73 8.46
C THR A 101 -8.61 0.72 7.18
N LEU A 102 -7.94 0.97 6.05
CA LEU A 102 -8.58 0.92 4.74
C LEU A 102 -9.02 -0.52 4.39
N SER A 103 -8.16 -1.51 4.65
CA SER A 103 -8.46 -2.92 4.41
C SER A 103 -9.69 -3.37 5.19
N GLU A 104 -9.79 -3.01 6.47
CA GLU A 104 -10.95 -3.35 7.29
C GLU A 104 -12.22 -2.67 6.79
N THR A 105 -12.13 -1.39 6.39
CA THR A 105 -13.28 -0.67 5.81
C THR A 105 -13.73 -1.30 4.49
N LEU A 106 -12.81 -1.70 3.63
CA LEU A 106 -13.11 -2.36 2.37
C LEU A 106 -13.72 -3.75 2.60
N LYS A 107 -13.24 -4.50 3.60
CA LYS A 107 -13.82 -5.78 4.01
C LYS A 107 -15.27 -5.63 4.50
N GLN A 108 -15.54 -4.58 5.28
CA GLN A 108 -16.91 -4.25 5.74
C GLN A 108 -17.85 -3.86 4.59
N SER A 109 -17.31 -3.43 3.45
CA SER A 109 -18.12 -3.09 2.26
C SER A 109 -18.55 -4.30 1.42
N LEU A 110 -17.96 -5.47 1.68
CA LEU A 110 -18.31 -6.67 0.94
C LEU A 110 -19.74 -7.13 1.29
N SER A 111 -20.47 -7.49 0.24
CA SER A 111 -21.69 -8.28 0.37
C SER A 111 -21.33 -9.74 0.72
N GLN A 112 -22.34 -10.55 1.05
CA GLN A 112 -22.14 -11.99 1.26
C GLN A 112 -21.45 -12.66 0.06
N GLN A 113 -21.80 -12.26 -1.16
CA GLN A 113 -21.17 -12.79 -2.38
C GLN A 113 -19.69 -12.38 -2.47
N GLY A 114 -19.36 -11.13 -2.16
CA GLY A 114 -17.98 -10.64 -2.15
C GLY A 114 -17.13 -11.33 -1.09
N ALA A 115 -17.68 -11.55 0.10
CA ALA A 115 -17.01 -12.30 1.16
C ALA A 115 -16.68 -13.74 0.72
N GLN A 116 -17.63 -14.43 0.06
CA GLN A 116 -17.38 -15.76 -0.50
C GLN A 116 -16.31 -15.76 -1.59
N MET A 117 -16.29 -14.74 -2.46
CA MET A 117 -15.24 -14.60 -3.47
C MET A 117 -13.87 -14.44 -2.83
N LEU A 118 -13.77 -13.63 -1.77
CA LEU A 118 -12.52 -13.44 -1.02
C LEU A 118 -12.01 -14.76 -0.43
N ASP A 119 -12.90 -15.53 0.21
CA ASP A 119 -12.56 -16.83 0.82
C ASP A 119 -12.08 -17.85 -0.23
N LEU A 120 -12.71 -17.88 -1.42
CA LEU A 120 -12.33 -18.77 -2.50
C LEU A 120 -10.94 -18.47 -3.04
N CYS A 121 -10.58 -17.18 -3.15
CA CYS A 121 -9.25 -16.79 -3.58
C CYS A 121 -8.19 -17.08 -2.52
N ALA A 122 -8.48 -16.83 -1.23
CA ALA A 122 -7.56 -17.19 -0.15
C ALA A 122 -7.25 -18.70 -0.14
N ALA A 123 -8.27 -19.55 -0.34
CA ALA A 123 -8.09 -20.99 -0.44
C ALA A 123 -7.32 -21.45 -1.69
N ALA A 124 -7.26 -20.62 -2.74
CA ALA A 124 -6.47 -20.89 -3.95
C ALA A 124 -4.99 -20.53 -3.74
N ASP A 125 -4.72 -19.42 -3.04
CA ASP A 125 -3.36 -18.99 -2.72
C ASP A 125 -2.65 -19.96 -1.75
N GLU A 126 -3.36 -20.50 -0.76
CA GLU A 126 -2.81 -21.54 0.13
C GLU A 126 -2.41 -22.83 -0.61
N LYS A 127 -3.12 -23.17 -1.69
CA LYS A 127 -2.85 -24.38 -2.48
C LYS A 127 -1.70 -24.21 -3.48
N ASN A 128 -1.39 -22.99 -3.87
CA ASN A 128 -0.30 -22.70 -4.81
C ASN A 128 1.07 -22.60 -4.13
N GLY A 129 1.15 -22.97 -2.85
CA GLY A 129 2.38 -23.09 -2.11
C GLY A 129 2.87 -21.72 -1.67
N ALA A 130 2.72 -21.46 -0.37
CA ALA A 130 3.60 -20.53 0.32
C ALA A 130 5.02 -21.08 0.18
N ALA A 131 5.70 -20.70 -0.91
CA ALA A 131 7.14 -20.77 -0.98
C ALA A 131 7.63 -19.82 0.11
N THR A 132 7.92 -20.38 1.28
CA THR A 132 8.84 -19.78 2.24
C THR A 132 10.14 -19.57 1.48
N LEU A 133 10.27 -18.39 0.88
CA LEU A 133 11.54 -17.83 0.49
C LEU A 133 12.26 -17.52 1.81
N GLU A 134 12.85 -18.56 2.41
CA GLU A 134 14.03 -18.40 3.24
C GLU A 134 15.15 -17.96 2.29
N THR A 135 15.10 -16.70 1.86
CA THR A 135 16.24 -16.05 1.24
C THR A 135 17.20 -15.70 2.37
N ASP A 136 18.35 -16.36 2.35
CA ASP A 136 19.50 -16.32 3.27
C ASP A 136 20.17 -14.92 3.38
N GLU A 137 19.43 -13.85 3.07
CA GLU A 137 19.82 -12.46 3.20
C GLU A 137 18.61 -11.66 3.74
N ASP A 138 18.38 -11.74 5.05
CA ASP A 138 17.51 -10.84 5.85
C ASP A 138 18.05 -9.39 5.85
N SER A 139 18.36 -8.85 4.67
CA SER A 139 18.79 -7.48 4.52
C SER A 139 17.55 -6.60 4.55
N TRP A 140 17.48 -5.69 5.53
CA TRP A 140 16.44 -4.67 5.61
C TRP A 140 16.21 -3.92 4.29
N TRP A 141 17.27 -3.78 3.49
CA TRP A 141 17.22 -3.21 2.16
C TRP A 141 16.38 -4.04 1.18
N PHE A 142 16.55 -5.37 1.20
CA PHE A 142 15.79 -6.28 0.32
C PHE A 142 14.31 -6.23 0.66
N ALA A 143 13.96 -6.38 1.95
CA ALA A 143 12.58 -6.30 2.42
C ALA A 143 11.92 -4.95 2.06
N LEU A 144 12.65 -3.85 2.17
CA LEU A 144 12.18 -2.52 1.77
C LEU A 144 11.94 -2.41 0.25
N THR A 145 12.84 -2.98 -0.57
CA THR A 145 12.65 -2.98 -2.03
C THR A 145 11.47 -3.84 -2.46
N GLU A 146 11.27 -5.00 -1.84
CA GLU A 146 10.11 -5.84 -2.12
C GLU A 146 8.79 -5.18 -1.71
N ALA A 147 8.79 -4.46 -0.58
CA ALA A 147 7.65 -3.64 -0.17
C ALA A 147 7.32 -2.57 -1.22
N LEU A 148 8.31 -1.79 -1.67
CA LEU A 148 8.13 -0.78 -2.72
C LEU A 148 7.61 -1.39 -4.03
N GLU A 149 8.23 -2.48 -4.51
CA GLU A 149 7.82 -3.16 -5.75
C GLU A 149 6.40 -3.74 -5.64
N SER A 150 6.01 -4.26 -4.47
CA SER A 150 4.65 -4.75 -4.25
C SER A 150 3.59 -3.64 -4.34
N ILE A 151 3.90 -2.44 -3.83
CA ILE A 151 3.01 -1.29 -3.93
C ILE A 151 2.87 -0.83 -5.38
N GLU A 152 3.97 -0.80 -6.13
CA GLU A 152 3.95 -0.43 -7.56
C GLU A 152 3.11 -1.38 -8.40
N GLY A 153 3.31 -2.69 -8.23
CA GLY A 153 2.47 -3.69 -8.89
C GLY A 153 0.99 -3.52 -8.53
N GLY A 154 0.69 -3.18 -7.27
CA GLY A 154 -0.67 -2.85 -6.83
C GLY A 154 -1.25 -1.61 -7.52
N ILE A 155 -0.45 -0.55 -7.70
CA ILE A 155 -0.87 0.67 -8.42
C ILE A 155 -1.20 0.33 -9.87
N GLU A 156 -0.30 -0.37 -10.58
CA GLU A 156 -0.50 -0.76 -11.97
C GLU A 156 -1.76 -1.63 -12.15
N GLN A 157 -2.00 -2.56 -11.22
CA GLN A 157 -3.19 -3.40 -11.25
C GLN A 157 -4.47 -2.59 -11.03
N MET A 158 -4.49 -1.64 -10.08
CA MET A 158 -5.67 -0.80 -9.85
C MET A 158 -5.93 0.17 -10.99
N ASP A 159 -4.88 0.73 -11.60
CA ASP A 159 -5.01 1.58 -12.79
C ASP A 159 -5.59 0.78 -13.97
N SER A 160 -5.09 -0.43 -14.21
CA SER A 160 -5.64 -1.31 -15.24
C SER A 160 -7.11 -1.68 -14.98
N LEU A 161 -7.52 -1.81 -13.72
CA LEU A 161 -8.92 -2.04 -13.36
C LEU A 161 -9.76 -0.79 -13.62
N ALA A 162 -9.28 0.40 -13.28
CA ALA A 162 -9.97 1.66 -13.53
C ALA A 162 -10.22 1.85 -15.04
N ASP A 163 -9.19 1.67 -15.88
CA ASP A 163 -9.28 1.78 -17.34
C ASP A 163 -10.29 0.82 -17.97
N GLY A 164 -10.55 -0.32 -17.32
CA GLY A 164 -11.54 -1.31 -17.74
C GLY A 164 -12.99 -0.96 -17.39
N GLN A 165 -13.25 0.15 -16.69
CA GLN A 165 -14.56 0.54 -16.18
C GLN A 165 -15.01 1.91 -16.71
N PRO A 166 -16.31 2.19 -16.77
CA PRO A 166 -16.80 3.54 -17.09
C PRO A 166 -16.35 4.58 -16.05
N GLU A 167 -15.82 5.72 -16.47
CA GLU A 167 -15.19 6.74 -15.62
C GLU A 167 -16.05 7.20 -14.42
N GLU A 168 -17.36 7.30 -14.58
CA GLU A 168 -18.24 7.76 -13.50
C GLU A 168 -18.79 6.63 -12.61
N SER A 169 -18.45 5.37 -12.90
CA SER A 169 -18.96 4.22 -12.16
C SER A 169 -18.30 4.06 -10.79
N ALA A 170 -19.04 3.50 -9.84
CA ALA A 170 -18.51 3.18 -8.51
C ALA A 170 -17.26 2.28 -8.54
N PRO A 171 -17.16 1.21 -9.37
CA PRO A 171 -15.95 0.40 -9.45
C PRO A 171 -14.73 1.15 -10.02
N HIS A 172 -14.92 2.07 -10.97
CA HIS A 172 -13.84 2.94 -11.46
C HIS A 172 -13.30 3.82 -10.33
N ARG A 173 -14.20 4.55 -9.66
CA ARG A 173 -13.83 5.42 -8.54
C ARG A 173 -13.19 4.67 -7.37
N LEU A 174 -13.64 3.45 -7.09
CA LEU A 174 -12.98 2.60 -6.10
C LEU A 174 -11.56 2.22 -6.53
N SER A 175 -11.37 1.92 -7.82
CA SER A 175 -10.06 1.58 -8.36
C SER A 175 -9.08 2.74 -8.29
N ASP A 176 -9.52 3.92 -8.72
CA ASP A 176 -8.76 5.17 -8.64
C ASP A 176 -8.38 5.52 -7.20
N LEU A 177 -9.33 5.41 -6.27
CA LEU A 177 -9.11 5.71 -4.86
C LEU A 177 -8.02 4.81 -4.28
N MET A 178 -8.07 3.51 -4.58
CA MET A 178 -7.06 2.55 -4.14
C MET A 178 -5.69 2.90 -4.75
N ALA A 179 -5.62 3.18 -6.05
CA ALA A 179 -4.39 3.59 -6.70
C ALA A 179 -3.83 4.90 -6.11
N GLU A 180 -4.70 5.87 -5.77
CA GLU A 180 -4.31 7.11 -5.10
C GLU A 180 -3.67 6.85 -3.73
N VAL A 181 -4.29 6.03 -2.89
CA VAL A 181 -3.75 5.66 -1.57
C VAL A 181 -2.40 4.96 -1.71
N LEU A 182 -2.30 3.97 -2.60
CA LEU A 182 -1.05 3.24 -2.83
C LEU A 182 0.06 4.15 -3.36
N ARG A 183 -0.23 5.10 -4.25
CA ARG A 183 0.75 6.09 -4.71
C ARG A 183 1.26 6.98 -3.57
N ARG A 184 0.39 7.37 -2.62
CA ARG A 184 0.80 8.16 -1.45
C ARG A 184 1.68 7.34 -0.51
N GLN A 185 1.28 6.10 -0.20
CA GLN A 185 2.08 5.15 0.56
C GLN A 185 3.47 4.97 -0.08
N HIS A 186 3.52 4.72 -1.39
CA HIS A 186 4.77 4.53 -2.13
C HIS A 186 5.68 5.75 -2.03
N LYS A 187 5.14 6.96 -2.25
CA LYS A 187 5.91 8.21 -2.15
C LYS A 187 6.50 8.41 -0.76
N GLU A 188 5.73 8.11 0.29
CA GLU A 188 6.20 8.25 1.65
C GLU A 188 7.26 7.20 1.99
N LEU A 189 7.05 5.93 1.62
CA LEU A 189 8.03 4.87 1.87
C LEU A 189 9.35 5.17 1.15
N LEU A 190 9.26 5.67 -0.08
CA LEU A 190 10.44 6.08 -0.86
C LEU A 190 11.15 7.29 -0.23
N ARG A 191 10.41 8.25 0.34
CA ARG A 191 10.98 9.40 1.05
C ARG A 191 11.73 8.95 2.31
N GLU A 192 11.12 8.10 3.11
CA GLU A 192 11.73 7.56 4.34
C GLU A 192 12.94 6.67 4.00
N ALA A 193 12.84 5.82 2.97
CA ALA A 193 13.96 5.04 2.45
C ALA A 193 15.17 5.90 2.10
N GLN A 194 14.96 7.03 1.41
CA GLN A 194 16.02 7.98 1.08
C GLN A 194 16.67 8.60 2.33
N GLN A 195 15.88 8.86 3.37
CA GLN A 195 16.38 9.41 4.63
C GLN A 195 17.20 8.39 5.42
N TRP A 196 16.86 7.10 5.34
CA TRP A 196 17.57 6.05 6.07
C TRP A 196 18.92 5.66 5.46
N ILE A 197 19.13 5.97 4.18
CA ILE A 197 20.38 5.69 3.44
C ILE A 197 21.36 6.86 3.51
N ALA A 198 20.85 8.08 3.73
CA ALA A 198 21.62 9.31 3.79
C ALA A 198 22.42 9.42 5.10
#